data_AF-A0A6V7LWM5-F1
#
_entry.id   AF-A0A6V7LWM5-F1
#
_cell.length_a   1.000
_cell.length_b   1.000
_cell.length_c   1.000
_cell.angle_alpha   90.00
_cell.angle_beta   90.00
_cell.angle_gamma   90.00
#
_symmetry.space_group_name_H-M   'P 1'
#
loop_
_entity.id
_entity.type
_entity.pdbx_description
1 polymer ?
#
loop_
_entity_poly.entity_id
_entity_poly.type
_entity_poly.pdbx_seq_one_letter_code
_entity_poly.pdbx_strand_id
1 'polypeptide(L)'
;ANHNADNSRGDQPLDVVLTQLNSAMQTLTRNPDQFDNLVVSLVCSITPHLKNKESTEQVVNAIIDKCIIDTNFRYSGARLCSHLDAVEASTEENPSIFRDCLFERCKTEAQTQSVEWLKLKEHQFDDERKCHGLMLSLAELVAQMDTGSILAKLLIDHISTTLKNPGPNSAKYICQSLKLAGQYLERDSTTNREEIEQVMRDLSDLVTNGQVDVHIGRMVNSVQELRSNNWGRGSSYRTPAMDNSQSNAVNAQEQATQPSRYDEPVLYGPDGMILSAEERRFCQDALADDGEDWIPGQDQQINHQDEDEDDMIAAAYEEFLKLPGNKVQNLRGNRG
;
A
#
# COMPACT_ATOMS: atom_id res chain seq x y z
N ALA A 1 40.28 2.58 39.77
CA ALA A 1 40.41 1.42 38.87
C ALA A 1 39.03 1.13 38.31
N ASN A 2 38.89 1.30 37.00
CA ASN A 2 37.61 1.34 36.27
C ASN A 2 36.80 0.05 36.42
N HIS A 3 35.50 0.24 36.62
CA HIS A 3 34.45 -0.73 36.31
C HIS A 3 34.52 -1.08 34.82
N ASN A 4 34.85 -2.33 34.48
CA ASN A 4 34.43 -2.92 33.22
C ASN A 4 33.10 -3.61 33.50
N ALA A 5 32.00 -2.88 33.23
CA ALA A 5 30.73 -3.51 32.94
C ALA A 5 30.90 -4.22 31.59
N ASP A 6 31.07 -5.54 31.70
CA ASP A 6 31.08 -6.49 30.61
C ASP A 6 29.74 -6.37 29.84
N ASN A 7 29.80 -5.74 28.68
CA ASN A 7 28.66 -5.54 27.79
C ASN A 7 28.42 -6.84 26.99
N SER A 8 28.09 -7.91 27.71
CA SER A 8 27.68 -9.19 27.16
C SER A 8 26.22 -9.11 26.71
N ARG A 9 25.96 -8.41 25.61
CA ARG A 9 24.72 -8.57 24.82
C ARG A 9 24.88 -9.87 24.03
N GLY A 10 24.72 -11.00 24.72
CA GLY A 10 24.80 -12.32 24.11
C GLY A 10 23.79 -12.42 22.97
N ASP A 11 24.25 -12.83 21.79
CA ASP A 11 23.39 -13.13 20.64
C ASP A 11 22.25 -14.03 21.12
N GLN A 12 21.02 -13.52 21.00
CA GLN A 12 19.84 -14.27 21.40
C GLN A 12 19.74 -15.54 20.55
N PRO A 13 19.26 -16.66 21.09
CA PRO A 13 18.97 -17.85 20.29
C PRO A 13 18.02 -17.54 19.13
N LEU A 14 18.22 -18.17 17.96
CA LEU A 14 17.42 -17.90 16.75
C LEU A 14 15.92 -18.14 16.97
N ASP A 15 15.55 -19.15 17.76
CA ASP A 15 14.16 -19.46 18.10
C ASP A 15 13.48 -18.31 18.87
N VAL A 16 14.22 -17.64 19.76
CA VAL A 16 13.74 -16.46 20.47
C VAL A 16 13.53 -15.30 19.49
N VAL A 17 14.48 -15.07 18.59
CA VAL A 17 14.38 -14.02 17.56
C VAL A 17 13.22 -14.28 16.60
N LEU A 18 13.01 -15.52 16.16
CA LEU A 18 11.86 -15.89 15.31
C LEU A 18 10.53 -15.72 16.06
N THR A 19 10.49 -15.99 17.37
CA THR A 19 9.30 -15.72 18.18
C THR A 19 9.02 -14.22 18.27
N GLN A 20 10.05 -13.41 18.49
CA GLN A 20 9.93 -11.94 18.51
C GLN A 20 9.48 -11.40 17.15
N LEU A 21 10.07 -11.89 16.06
CA LEU A 21 9.67 -11.55 14.70
C LEU A 21 8.20 -11.88 14.46
N ASN A 22 7.74 -13.10 14.80
CA ASN A 22 6.35 -13.48 14.65
C ASN A 22 5.39 -12.60 15.47
N SER A 23 5.75 -12.27 16.71
CA SER A 23 4.95 -11.36 17.55
C SER A 23 4.86 -9.96 16.96
N ALA A 24 5.97 -9.44 16.44
CA ALA A 24 5.99 -8.15 15.78
C ALA A 24 5.21 -8.17 14.47
N MET A 25 5.34 -9.21 13.64
CA MET A 25 4.55 -9.35 12.43
C MET A 25 3.05 -9.36 12.73
N GLN A 26 2.62 -10.06 13.79
CA GLN A 26 1.22 -10.02 14.25
C GLN A 26 0.80 -8.63 14.70
N THR A 27 1.66 -7.92 15.42
CA THR A 27 1.41 -6.54 15.85
C THR A 27 1.26 -5.61 14.65
N LEU A 28 2.19 -5.69 13.69
CA LEU A 28 2.18 -4.88 12.46
C LEU A 28 1.02 -5.22 11.51
N THR A 29 0.48 -6.44 11.60
CA THR A 29 -0.75 -6.83 10.88
C THR A 29 -1.98 -6.10 11.42
N ARG A 30 -2.02 -5.80 12.72
CA ARG A 30 -3.15 -5.15 13.40
C ARG A 30 -2.99 -3.63 13.48
N ASN A 31 -1.77 -3.20 13.78
CA ASN A 31 -1.38 -1.81 14.06
C ASN A 31 -0.17 -1.46 13.19
N PRO A 32 -0.37 -1.17 11.88
CA PRO A 32 0.73 -0.85 10.97
C PRO A 32 1.45 0.46 11.33
N ASP A 33 0.80 1.36 12.08
CA ASP A 33 1.37 2.58 12.64
C ASP A 33 2.54 2.33 13.61
N GLN A 34 2.62 1.13 14.18
CA GLN A 34 3.71 0.74 15.09
C GLN A 34 5.00 0.36 14.38
N PHE A 35 5.06 0.45 13.05
CA PHE A 35 6.24 0.04 12.28
C PHE A 35 7.52 0.73 12.74
N ASP A 36 7.51 2.06 12.79
CA ASP A 36 8.71 2.83 13.11
C ASP A 36 9.17 2.63 14.56
N ASN A 37 8.25 2.28 15.47
CA ASN A 37 8.55 1.94 16.86
C ASN A 37 9.24 0.57 17.00
N LEU A 38 8.88 -0.40 16.15
CA LEU A 38 9.33 -1.78 16.27
C LEU A 38 10.56 -2.10 15.39
N VAL A 39 10.68 -1.44 14.23
CA VAL A 39 11.63 -1.82 13.19
C VAL A 39 13.08 -1.79 13.67
N VAL A 40 13.50 -0.77 14.42
CA VAL A 40 14.88 -0.65 14.89
C VAL A 40 15.24 -1.81 15.81
N SER A 41 14.37 -2.13 16.78
CA SER A 41 14.61 -3.23 17.71
C SER A 41 14.63 -4.58 16.98
N LEU A 42 13.73 -4.79 16.02
CA LEU A 42 13.67 -6.03 15.25
C LEU A 42 14.91 -6.23 14.40
N VAL A 43 15.30 -5.20 13.65
CA VAL A 43 16.48 -5.24 12.80
C VAL A 43 17.71 -5.54 13.65
N CYS A 44 17.92 -4.82 14.77
CA CYS A 44 19.03 -5.10 15.68
C CYS A 44 19.05 -6.53 16.22
N SER A 45 17.89 -7.13 16.51
CA SER A 45 17.80 -8.53 16.98
C SER A 45 18.06 -9.54 15.86
N ILE A 46 17.68 -9.24 14.62
CA ILE A 46 17.77 -10.16 13.48
C ILE A 46 19.17 -10.11 12.84
N THR A 47 19.79 -8.94 12.72
CA THR A 47 21.06 -8.72 12.02
C THR A 47 22.18 -9.71 12.41
N PRO A 48 22.40 -10.09 13.68
CA PRO A 48 23.45 -11.04 14.04
C PRO A 48 23.28 -12.41 13.35
N HIS A 49 22.04 -12.81 13.06
CA HIS A 49 21.70 -14.08 12.43
C HIS A 49 21.80 -14.05 10.90
N LEU A 50 21.85 -12.86 10.27
CA LEU A 50 21.88 -12.74 8.81
C LEU A 50 23.22 -13.18 8.18
N LYS A 51 24.26 -13.34 9.00
CA LYS A 51 25.59 -13.84 8.59
C LYS A 51 25.61 -15.34 8.28
N ASN A 52 24.60 -16.08 8.71
CA ASN A 52 24.48 -17.52 8.49
C ASN A 52 23.31 -17.78 7.53
N LYS A 53 23.60 -18.37 6.38
CA LYS A 53 22.61 -18.71 5.35
C LYS A 53 21.39 -19.47 5.90
N GLU A 54 21.57 -20.49 6.73
CA GLU A 54 20.46 -21.29 7.28
C GLU A 54 19.56 -20.45 8.21
N SER A 55 20.15 -19.56 8.99
CA SER A 55 19.39 -18.66 9.87
C SER A 55 18.67 -17.57 9.05
N THR A 56 19.34 -17.01 8.05
CA THR A 56 18.75 -16.06 7.09
C THR A 56 17.57 -16.66 6.35
N GLU A 57 17.69 -17.90 5.85
CA GLU A 57 16.61 -18.61 5.19
C GLU A 57 15.37 -18.74 6.10
N GLN A 58 15.54 -19.08 7.38
CA GLN A 58 14.43 -19.18 8.32
C GLN A 58 13.72 -17.83 8.54
N VAL A 59 14.49 -16.75 8.67
CA VAL A 59 13.94 -15.38 8.83
C VAL A 59 13.18 -14.96 7.57
N VAL A 60 13.80 -15.12 6.39
CA VAL A 60 13.20 -14.78 5.10
C VAL A 60 11.92 -15.60 4.88
N ASN A 61 11.94 -16.91 5.17
CA ASN A 61 10.77 -17.78 5.04
C ASN A 61 9.60 -17.26 5.87
N ALA A 62 9.83 -16.94 7.14
CA ALA A 62 8.78 -16.43 8.03
C ALA A 62 8.17 -15.12 7.52
N ILE A 63 9.00 -14.19 7.03
CA ILE A 63 8.53 -12.90 6.50
C ILE A 63 7.72 -13.10 5.21
N ILE A 64 8.24 -13.88 4.26
CA ILE A 64 7.61 -14.08 2.95
C ILE A 64 6.30 -14.87 3.07
N ASP A 65 6.26 -15.92 3.89
CA ASP A 65 5.02 -16.65 4.19
C ASP A 65 3.93 -15.69 4.71
N LYS A 66 4.31 -14.81 5.64
CA LYS A 66 3.39 -13.82 6.21
C LYS A 66 2.93 -12.79 5.17
N CYS A 67 3.82 -12.30 4.30
CA CYS A 67 3.47 -11.36 3.24
C CYS A 67 2.47 -11.94 2.23
N ILE A 68 2.65 -13.23 1.88
CA ILE A 68 1.76 -13.94 0.96
C ILE A 68 0.37 -14.08 1.57
N ILE A 69 0.29 -14.48 2.84
CA ILE A 69 -0.96 -14.81 3.52
C ILE A 69 -1.73 -13.56 3.96
N ASP A 70 -1.06 -12.57 4.56
CA ASP A 70 -1.70 -11.43 5.21
C ASP A 70 -1.54 -10.14 4.41
N THR A 71 -2.63 -9.70 3.79
CA THR A 71 -2.68 -8.46 3.00
C THR A 71 -2.28 -7.22 3.81
N ASN A 72 -2.65 -7.17 5.09
CA ASN A 72 -2.37 -6.03 5.97
C ASN A 72 -0.90 -5.96 6.39
N PHE A 73 -0.20 -7.11 6.41
CA PHE A 73 1.21 -7.14 6.76
C PHE A 73 2.12 -6.86 5.56
N ARG A 74 1.67 -7.19 4.35
CA ARG A 74 2.51 -7.22 3.15
C ARG A 74 3.35 -5.96 2.92
N TYR A 75 2.76 -4.77 3.04
CA TYR A 75 3.48 -3.49 2.92
C TYR A 75 4.56 -3.36 4.00
N SER A 76 4.21 -3.60 5.26
CA SER A 76 5.13 -3.59 6.41
C SER A 76 6.24 -4.64 6.24
N GLY A 77 5.92 -5.82 5.72
CA GLY A 77 6.90 -6.87 5.44
C GLY A 77 7.90 -6.47 4.36
N ALA A 78 7.44 -5.85 3.27
CA ALA A 78 8.32 -5.33 2.23
C ALA A 78 9.23 -4.20 2.76
N ARG A 79 8.68 -3.28 3.57
CA ARG A 79 9.50 -2.29 4.29
C ARG A 79 10.53 -2.93 5.21
N LEU A 80 10.15 -3.96 5.97
CA LEU A 80 11.07 -4.69 6.83
C LEU A 80 12.21 -5.33 6.02
N CYS A 81 11.91 -5.96 4.88
CA CYS A 81 12.94 -6.49 3.98
C CYS A 81 13.89 -5.39 3.49
N SER A 82 13.37 -4.20 3.16
CA SER A 82 14.19 -3.04 2.77
C SER A 82 15.16 -2.64 3.90
N HIS A 83 14.68 -2.59 5.15
CA HIS A 83 15.54 -2.31 6.31
C HIS A 83 16.58 -3.41 6.56
N LEU A 84 16.23 -4.68 6.40
CA LEU A 84 17.17 -5.80 6.59
C LEU A 84 18.25 -5.83 5.51
N ASP A 85 17.89 -5.58 4.25
CA ASP A 85 18.84 -5.47 3.12
C ASP A 85 19.80 -4.28 3.31
N ALA A 86 19.32 -3.17 3.89
CA ALA A 86 20.14 -1.98 4.14
C ALA A 86 21.22 -2.16 5.22
N VAL A 87 21.11 -3.17 6.10
CA VAL A 87 22.12 -3.41 7.14
C VAL A 87 23.38 -4.06 6.57
N GLU A 88 23.24 -4.88 5.53
CA GLU A 88 24.37 -5.48 4.85
C GLU A 88 24.86 -4.54 3.74
N ALA A 89 25.99 -3.86 3.98
CA ALA A 89 26.69 -3.16 2.92
C ALA A 89 27.23 -4.18 1.89
N SER A 90 26.41 -4.53 0.89
CA SER A 90 26.82 -5.44 -0.16
C SER A 90 27.88 -4.77 -1.04
N THR A 91 29.06 -5.36 -1.11
CA THR A 91 30.11 -5.00 -2.07
C THR A 91 30.22 -6.11 -3.12
N GLU A 92 30.86 -5.84 -4.27
CA GLU A 92 31.11 -6.87 -5.29
C GLU A 92 31.88 -8.09 -4.73
N GLU A 93 32.65 -7.88 -3.65
CA GLU A 93 33.43 -8.93 -2.97
C GLU A 93 32.64 -9.70 -1.91
N ASN A 94 31.50 -9.18 -1.44
CA ASN A 94 30.67 -9.81 -0.42
C ASN A 94 29.17 -9.59 -0.73
N PRO A 95 28.55 -10.49 -1.52
CA PRO A 95 27.13 -10.40 -1.84
C PRO A 95 26.28 -10.54 -0.58
N SER A 96 25.15 -9.84 -0.54
CA SER A 96 24.24 -9.92 0.61
C SER A 96 23.60 -11.30 0.69
N ILE A 97 23.84 -11.99 1.80
CA ILE A 97 23.23 -13.30 2.08
C ILE A 97 21.72 -13.14 2.17
N PHE A 98 21.25 -12.04 2.79
CA PHE A 98 19.83 -11.73 2.88
C PHE A 98 19.19 -11.62 1.49
N ARG A 99 19.79 -10.86 0.58
CA ARG A 99 19.28 -10.65 -0.78
C ARG A 99 19.21 -11.94 -1.58
N ASP A 100 20.24 -12.77 -1.49
CA ASP A 100 20.29 -14.08 -2.17
C ASP A 100 19.21 -15.02 -1.63
N CYS A 101 19.07 -15.11 -0.30
CA CYS A 101 18.03 -15.90 0.34
C CYS A 101 16.62 -15.41 -0.02
N LEU A 102 16.40 -14.08 -0.03
CA LEU A 102 15.14 -13.47 -0.42
C LEU A 102 14.76 -13.82 -1.86
N PHE A 103 15.69 -13.63 -2.80
CA PHE A 103 15.46 -13.92 -4.21
C PHE A 103 15.16 -15.40 -4.43
N GLU A 104 15.97 -16.31 -3.89
CA GLU A 104 15.77 -17.76 -4.06
C GLU A 104 14.48 -18.25 -3.40
N ARG A 105 14.10 -17.69 -2.24
CA ARG A 105 12.82 -17.99 -1.58
C ARG A 105 11.62 -17.57 -2.44
N CYS A 106 11.63 -16.35 -2.97
CA CYS A 106 10.58 -15.85 -3.84
C CYS A 106 10.49 -16.65 -5.15
N LYS A 107 11.65 -16.98 -5.74
CA LYS A 107 11.76 -17.75 -6.98
C LYS A 107 11.23 -19.17 -6.82
N THR A 108 11.57 -19.84 -5.72
CA THR A 108 11.08 -21.18 -5.42
C THR A 108 9.56 -21.19 -5.23
N GLU A 109 8.99 -20.18 -4.55
CA GLU A 109 7.54 -20.03 -4.46
C GLU A 109 6.90 -19.87 -5.83
N ALA A 110 7.41 -18.93 -6.64
CA ALA A 110 6.84 -18.61 -7.95
C ALA A 110 6.90 -19.82 -8.89
N GLN A 111 7.99 -20.59 -8.86
CA GLN A 111 8.12 -21.83 -9.63
C GLN A 111 7.15 -22.91 -9.17
N THR A 112 7.00 -23.08 -7.86
CA THR A 112 6.06 -24.06 -7.27
C THR A 112 4.63 -23.69 -7.64
N GLN A 113 4.24 -22.44 -7.41
CA GLN A 113 2.94 -21.89 -7.76
C GLN A 113 2.69 -21.96 -9.27
N SER A 114 3.67 -21.65 -10.12
CA SER A 114 3.53 -21.74 -11.58
C SER A 114 3.16 -23.15 -12.05
N VAL A 115 3.85 -24.17 -11.53
CA VAL A 115 3.62 -25.58 -11.89
C VAL A 115 2.26 -26.05 -11.38
N GLU A 116 1.85 -25.65 -10.18
CA GLU A 116 0.55 -25.99 -9.60
C GLU A 116 -0.59 -25.29 -10.34
N TRP A 117 -0.46 -23.98 -10.57
CA TRP A 117 -1.45 -23.11 -11.20
C TRP A 117 -1.85 -23.57 -12.61
N LEU A 118 -0.87 -23.95 -13.43
CA LEU A 118 -1.11 -24.40 -14.80
C LEU A 118 -1.78 -25.79 -14.88
N LYS A 119 -1.79 -26.56 -13.78
CA LYS A 119 -2.47 -27.87 -13.72
C LYS A 119 -3.92 -27.77 -13.28
N LEU A 120 -4.34 -26.62 -12.76
CA LEU A 120 -5.71 -26.41 -12.29
C LEU A 120 -6.68 -26.41 -13.46
N LYS A 121 -7.73 -27.24 -13.36
CA LYS A 121 -8.87 -27.19 -14.28
C LYS A 121 -9.88 -26.12 -13.90
N GLU A 122 -10.01 -25.90 -12.60
CA GLU A 122 -10.86 -24.89 -11.98
C GLU A 122 -10.07 -24.29 -10.81
N HIS A 123 -10.16 -22.98 -10.63
CA HIS A 123 -9.46 -22.27 -9.57
C HIS A 123 -10.30 -22.26 -8.30
N GLN A 124 -9.77 -22.80 -7.21
CA GLN A 124 -10.41 -22.69 -5.90
C GLN A 124 -9.94 -21.41 -5.20
N PHE A 125 -10.70 -21.01 -4.17
CA PHE A 125 -10.39 -19.82 -3.37
C PHE A 125 -8.96 -19.85 -2.81
N ASP A 126 -8.51 -20.99 -2.29
CA ASP A 126 -7.18 -21.12 -1.70
C ASP A 126 -6.05 -21.04 -2.75
N ASP A 127 -6.29 -21.55 -3.96
CA ASP A 127 -5.34 -21.47 -5.07
C ASP A 127 -5.16 -20.00 -5.49
N GLU A 128 -6.27 -19.29 -5.69
CA GLU A 128 -6.26 -17.86 -6.01
C GLU A 128 -5.59 -17.06 -4.89
N ARG A 129 -5.92 -17.35 -3.62
CA ARG A 129 -5.34 -16.62 -2.48
C ARG A 129 -3.82 -16.71 -2.45
N LYS A 130 -3.25 -17.90 -2.65
CA LYS A 130 -1.79 -18.09 -2.65
C LYS A 130 -1.14 -17.44 -3.87
N CYS A 131 -1.66 -17.70 -5.07
CA CYS A 131 -1.11 -17.17 -6.31
C CYS A 131 -1.12 -15.64 -6.34
N HIS A 132 -2.27 -15.03 -6.02
CA HIS A 132 -2.42 -13.58 -5.99
C HIS A 132 -1.72 -12.95 -4.77
N GLY A 133 -1.65 -13.68 -3.65
CA GLY A 133 -0.91 -13.28 -2.46
C GLY A 133 0.59 -13.15 -2.73
N LEU A 134 1.18 -14.10 -3.46
CA LEU A 134 2.56 -14.02 -3.94
C LEU A 134 2.75 -12.87 -4.94
N MET A 135 1.84 -12.74 -5.91
CA MET A 135 1.90 -11.70 -6.93
C MET A 135 1.98 -10.29 -6.31
N LEU A 136 1.08 -9.99 -5.38
CA LEU A 136 1.08 -8.71 -4.70
C LEU A 136 2.28 -8.57 -3.75
N SER A 137 2.73 -9.65 -3.11
CA SER A 137 3.94 -9.60 -2.26
C SER A 137 5.18 -9.24 -3.06
N LEU A 138 5.35 -9.84 -4.24
CA LEU A 138 6.43 -9.49 -5.17
C LEU A 138 6.31 -8.04 -5.63
N ALA A 139 5.11 -7.56 -5.93
CA ALA A 139 4.88 -6.17 -6.32
C ALA A 139 5.26 -5.17 -5.21
N GLU A 140 4.92 -5.46 -3.96
CA GLU A 140 5.34 -4.64 -2.81
C GLU A 140 6.87 -4.67 -2.63
N LEU A 141 7.51 -5.84 -2.71
CA LEU A 141 8.98 -5.94 -2.61
C LEU A 141 9.67 -5.12 -3.71
N VAL A 142 9.20 -5.21 -4.96
CA VAL A 142 9.71 -4.43 -6.09
C VAL A 142 9.55 -2.92 -5.87
N ALA A 143 8.45 -2.50 -5.24
CA ALA A 143 8.15 -1.09 -5.03
C ALA A 143 8.87 -0.48 -3.80
N GLN A 144 9.08 -1.25 -2.74
CA GLN A 144 9.61 -0.76 -1.46
C GLN A 144 11.13 -0.92 -1.28
N MET A 145 11.75 -1.86 -2.00
CA MET A 145 13.19 -2.12 -1.87
C MET A 145 13.98 -1.42 -2.97
N ASP A 146 15.11 -0.79 -2.61
CA ASP A 146 16.03 -0.22 -3.59
C ASP A 146 16.59 -1.28 -4.55
N THR A 147 16.79 -2.49 -4.02
CA THR A 147 17.24 -3.67 -4.76
C THR A 147 16.09 -4.51 -5.31
N GLY A 148 14.85 -4.00 -5.25
CA GLY A 148 13.64 -4.68 -5.72
C GLY A 148 13.66 -5.01 -7.22
N SER A 149 14.52 -4.36 -8.01
CA SER A 149 14.70 -4.64 -9.44
C SER A 149 15.12 -6.10 -9.72
N ILE A 150 15.79 -6.77 -8.78
CA ILE A 150 16.14 -8.20 -8.91
C ILE A 150 14.89 -9.10 -8.97
N LEU A 151 13.78 -8.66 -8.36
CA LEU A 151 12.50 -9.40 -8.32
C LEU A 151 11.56 -8.99 -9.46
N ALA A 152 11.88 -7.93 -10.21
CA ALA A 152 11.01 -7.40 -11.25
C ALA A 152 10.69 -8.45 -12.33
N LYS A 153 11.73 -9.14 -12.83
CA LYS A 153 11.55 -10.20 -13.83
C LYS A 153 10.69 -11.35 -13.30
N LEU A 154 10.91 -11.72 -12.04
CA LEU A 154 10.16 -12.79 -11.39
C LEU A 154 8.66 -12.45 -11.29
N LEU A 155 8.32 -11.19 -10.96
CA LEU A 155 6.93 -10.73 -10.94
C LEU A 155 6.29 -10.80 -12.33
N ILE A 156 7.00 -10.33 -13.37
CA ILE A 156 6.50 -10.35 -14.75
C ILE A 156 6.25 -11.80 -15.21
N ASP A 157 7.17 -12.71 -14.91
CA ASP A 157 7.02 -14.14 -15.22
C ASP A 157 5.84 -14.78 -14.48
N HIS A 158 5.64 -14.42 -13.22
CA HIS A 158 4.52 -14.90 -12.42
C HIS A 158 3.17 -14.40 -12.96
N ILE A 159 3.09 -13.11 -13.33
CA ILE A 159 1.91 -12.53 -13.99
C ILE A 159 1.64 -13.22 -15.34
N SER A 160 2.67 -13.37 -16.17
CA SER A 160 2.56 -14.00 -17.49
C SER A 160 2.12 -15.47 -17.39
N THR A 161 2.59 -16.19 -16.38
CA THR A 161 2.12 -17.54 -16.08
C THR A 161 0.65 -17.55 -15.68
N THR A 162 0.25 -16.61 -14.82
CA THR A 162 -1.14 -16.51 -14.35
C THR A 162 -2.10 -16.24 -15.53
N LEU A 163 -1.70 -15.41 -16.50
CA LEU A 163 -2.49 -15.10 -17.69
C LEU A 163 -2.68 -16.29 -18.65
N LYS A 164 -1.81 -17.30 -18.62
CA LYS A 164 -1.99 -18.53 -19.44
C LYS A 164 -3.15 -19.39 -18.96
N ASN A 165 -3.53 -19.29 -17.69
CA ASN A 165 -4.67 -19.98 -17.10
C ASN A 165 -5.38 -19.01 -16.12
N PRO A 166 -6.13 -18.01 -16.64
CA PRO A 166 -6.63 -16.92 -15.83
C PRO A 166 -7.78 -17.40 -14.93
N GLY A 167 -7.61 -17.20 -13.62
CA GLY A 167 -8.67 -17.41 -12.65
C GLY A 167 -9.66 -16.23 -12.60
N PRO A 168 -10.82 -16.41 -11.95
CA PRO A 168 -11.87 -15.40 -11.83
C PRO A 168 -11.38 -14.00 -11.41
N ASN A 169 -10.45 -13.91 -10.45
CA ASN A 169 -9.93 -12.62 -9.99
C ASN A 169 -8.54 -12.27 -10.54
N SER A 170 -7.96 -13.08 -11.43
CA SER A 170 -6.57 -12.89 -11.87
C SER A 170 -6.37 -11.52 -12.51
N ALA A 171 -7.26 -11.08 -13.40
CA ALA A 171 -7.16 -9.77 -14.04
C ALA A 171 -7.16 -8.61 -13.02
N LYS A 172 -7.99 -8.71 -11.96
CA LYS A 172 -8.03 -7.72 -10.86
C LYS A 172 -6.69 -7.61 -10.16
N TYR A 173 -6.12 -8.74 -9.74
CA TYR A 173 -4.87 -8.77 -8.97
C TYR A 173 -3.65 -8.42 -9.81
N ILE A 174 -3.66 -8.75 -11.10
CA ILE A 174 -2.65 -8.30 -12.05
C ILE A 174 -2.71 -6.78 -12.19
N CYS A 175 -3.91 -6.19 -12.38
CA CYS A 175 -4.06 -4.74 -12.45
C CYS A 175 -3.57 -4.03 -11.18
N GLN A 176 -3.89 -4.57 -10.00
CA GLN A 176 -3.39 -4.04 -8.73
C GLN A 176 -1.86 -4.11 -8.63
N SER A 177 -1.27 -5.22 -9.03
CA SER A 177 0.19 -5.42 -9.03
C SER A 177 0.89 -4.46 -9.99
N LEU A 178 0.34 -4.26 -11.19
CA LEU A 178 0.87 -3.33 -12.18
C LEU A 178 0.71 -1.87 -11.72
N LYS A 179 -0.41 -1.51 -11.08
CA LYS A 179 -0.57 -0.17 -10.51
C LYS A 179 0.47 0.12 -9.42
N LEU A 180 0.81 -0.89 -8.62
CA LEU A 180 1.77 -0.77 -7.53
C LEU A 180 3.23 -0.72 -8.02
N ALA A 181 3.62 -1.65 -8.90
CA ALA A 181 5.01 -1.88 -9.29
C ALA A 181 5.36 -1.46 -10.72
N GLY A 182 4.37 -1.14 -11.57
CA GLY A 182 4.53 -0.99 -13.03
C GLY A 182 5.63 -0.02 -13.44
N GLN A 183 5.74 1.12 -12.73
CA GLN A 183 6.81 2.08 -12.98
C GLN A 183 8.22 1.52 -12.75
N TYR A 184 8.38 0.65 -11.75
CA TYR A 184 9.67 0.07 -11.38
C TYR A 184 10.04 -1.06 -12.34
N LEU A 185 9.04 -1.80 -12.81
CA LEU A 185 9.24 -2.89 -13.75
C LEU A 185 9.78 -2.41 -15.11
N GLU A 186 9.36 -1.21 -15.54
CA GLU A 186 9.77 -0.63 -16.83
C GLU A 186 10.99 0.28 -16.76
N ARG A 187 11.45 0.66 -15.56
CA ARG A 187 12.46 1.72 -15.37
C ARG A 187 13.81 1.40 -16.02
N ASP A 188 14.31 0.18 -15.81
CA ASP A 188 15.72 -0.15 -16.03
C ASP A 188 15.94 -1.26 -17.09
N SER A 189 14.88 -1.76 -17.73
CA SER A 189 14.95 -2.90 -18.67
C SER A 189 14.00 -2.77 -19.85
N THR A 190 14.56 -2.67 -21.06
CA THR A 190 13.78 -2.67 -22.30
C THR A 190 13.04 -3.99 -22.51
N THR A 191 13.65 -5.12 -22.11
CA THR A 191 13.02 -6.44 -22.16
C THR A 191 11.79 -6.49 -21.25
N ASN A 192 11.89 -5.96 -20.03
CA ASN A 192 10.73 -5.93 -19.11
C ASN A 192 9.60 -5.08 -19.69
N ARG A 193 9.93 -3.98 -20.38
CA ARG A 193 8.93 -3.12 -21.04
C ARG A 193 8.17 -3.86 -22.15
N GLU A 194 8.88 -4.65 -22.96
CA GLU A 194 8.27 -5.49 -24.00
C GLU A 194 7.39 -6.60 -23.40
N GLU A 195 7.84 -7.24 -22.32
CA GLU A 195 7.06 -8.25 -21.60
C GLU A 195 5.80 -7.65 -20.95
N ILE A 196 5.89 -6.45 -20.37
CA ILE A 196 4.71 -5.72 -19.86
C ILE A 196 3.77 -5.31 -21.00
N GLU A 197 4.29 -5.00 -22.18
CA GLU A 197 3.47 -4.82 -23.38
C GLU A 197 2.67 -6.07 -23.71
N GLN A 198 3.28 -7.25 -23.62
CA GLN A 198 2.57 -8.51 -23.78
C GLN A 198 1.50 -8.71 -22.70
N VAL A 199 1.84 -8.46 -21.42
CA VAL A 199 0.88 -8.54 -20.30
C VAL A 199 -0.34 -7.63 -20.53
N MET A 200 -0.14 -6.39 -21.01
CA MET A 200 -1.25 -5.47 -21.30
C MET A 200 -2.13 -5.95 -22.46
N ARG A 201 -1.53 -6.56 -23.49
CA ARG A 201 -2.28 -7.18 -24.59
C ARG A 201 -3.12 -8.34 -24.09
N ASP A 202 -2.53 -9.26 -23.34
CA ASP A 202 -3.23 -10.43 -22.80
C ASP A 202 -4.40 -10.01 -21.90
N LEU A 203 -4.23 -8.97 -21.07
CA LEU A 203 -5.32 -8.38 -20.29
C LEU A 203 -6.44 -7.80 -21.16
N SER A 204 -6.08 -7.13 -22.26
CA SER A 204 -7.06 -6.58 -23.23
C SER A 204 -7.85 -7.68 -23.92
N ASP A 205 -7.18 -8.79 -24.23
CA ASP A 205 -7.81 -9.96 -24.85
C ASP A 205 -8.83 -10.58 -23.90
N LEU A 206 -8.54 -10.69 -22.59
CA LEU A 206 -9.52 -11.14 -21.60
C LEU A 206 -10.80 -10.27 -21.59
N VAL A 207 -10.65 -8.95 -21.73
CA VAL A 207 -11.79 -8.01 -21.82
C VAL A 207 -12.56 -8.22 -23.12
N THR A 208 -11.85 -8.27 -24.25
CA THR A 208 -12.46 -8.37 -25.58
C THR A 208 -13.18 -9.70 -25.79
N ASN A 209 -12.64 -10.78 -25.21
CA ASN A 209 -13.25 -12.10 -25.24
C ASN A 209 -14.41 -12.26 -24.24
N GLY A 210 -14.73 -11.23 -23.45
CA GLY A 210 -15.80 -11.27 -22.45
C GLY A 210 -15.51 -12.22 -21.28
N GLN A 211 -14.23 -12.48 -20.98
CA GLN A 211 -13.80 -13.36 -19.89
C GLN A 211 -13.76 -12.64 -18.53
N VAL A 212 -13.93 -11.32 -18.52
CA VAL A 212 -14.01 -10.50 -17.32
C VAL A 212 -15.26 -9.62 -17.34
N ASP A 213 -15.74 -9.24 -16.16
CA ASP A 213 -16.88 -8.34 -16.05
C ASP A 213 -16.51 -6.88 -16.39
N VAL A 214 -17.54 -6.04 -16.55
CA VAL A 214 -17.40 -4.62 -16.93
C VAL A 214 -16.56 -3.81 -15.94
N HIS A 215 -16.65 -4.09 -14.64
CA HIS A 215 -15.87 -3.38 -13.62
C HIS A 215 -14.39 -3.73 -13.75
N ILE A 216 -14.05 -5.01 -13.92
CA ILE A 216 -12.67 -5.44 -14.16
C ILE A 216 -12.14 -4.94 -15.50
N GLY A 217 -12.97 -4.91 -16.55
CA GLY A 217 -12.61 -4.28 -17.83
C GLY A 217 -12.25 -2.81 -17.70
N ARG A 218 -12.97 -2.04 -16.87
CA ARG A 218 -12.59 -0.64 -16.55
C ARG A 218 -11.27 -0.56 -15.80
N MET A 219 -10.98 -1.53 -14.93
CA MET A 219 -9.71 -1.58 -14.20
C MET A 219 -8.53 -1.82 -15.16
N VAL A 220 -8.68 -2.73 -16.13
CA VAL A 220 -7.70 -2.96 -17.19
C VAL A 220 -7.44 -1.68 -17.98
N ASN A 221 -8.50 -1.00 -18.43
CA ASN A 221 -8.36 0.26 -19.16
C ASN A 221 -7.66 1.35 -18.32
N SER A 222 -8.01 1.46 -17.03
CA SER A 222 -7.37 2.42 -16.12
C SER A 222 -5.88 2.17 -15.96
N VAL A 223 -5.44 0.90 -15.92
CA VAL A 223 -4.01 0.56 -15.85
C VAL A 223 -3.30 0.87 -17.18
N GLN A 224 -3.95 0.68 -18.32
CA GLN A 224 -3.40 1.08 -19.63
C GLN A 224 -3.24 2.59 -19.74
N GLU A 225 -4.25 3.36 -19.31
CA GLU A 225 -4.19 4.81 -19.23
C GLU A 225 -3.08 5.27 -18.26
N LEU A 226 -2.94 4.59 -17.13
CA LEU A 226 -1.88 4.89 -16.17
C LEU A 226 -0.50 4.70 -16.82
N ARG A 227 -0.29 3.58 -17.52
CA ARG A 227 0.96 3.31 -18.26
C ARG A 227 1.21 4.31 -19.38
N SER A 228 0.19 4.64 -20.18
CA SER A 228 0.32 5.62 -21.28
C SER A 228 0.66 7.02 -20.76
N ASN A 229 0.21 7.35 -19.55
CA ASN A 229 0.56 8.57 -18.82
C ASN A 229 1.82 8.42 -17.94
N ASN A 230 2.75 7.56 -18.34
CA ASN A 230 4.03 7.32 -17.67
C ASN A 230 3.88 7.02 -16.17
N TRP A 231 2.92 6.16 -15.84
CA TRP A 231 2.56 5.76 -14.48
C TRP A 231 2.22 6.91 -13.53
N GLY A 232 1.73 8.04 -14.07
CA GLY A 232 1.39 9.22 -13.29
C GLY A 232 2.54 10.20 -13.07
N ARG A 233 3.71 10.00 -13.70
CA ARG A 233 4.85 10.93 -13.60
C ARG A 233 4.75 12.17 -14.51
N GLY A 234 3.78 12.18 -15.44
CA GLY A 234 3.60 13.25 -16.42
C GLY A 234 2.91 14.53 -15.91
N SER A 235 2.39 14.52 -14.68
CA SER A 235 1.74 15.67 -14.05
C SER A 235 2.41 15.90 -12.70
N SER A 236 3.09 17.04 -12.54
CA SER A 236 4.00 17.41 -11.43
C SER A 236 5.36 16.71 -11.56
N TYR A 237 6.49 17.34 -11.91
CA TYR A 237 6.98 18.67 -11.59
C TYR A 237 7.82 19.18 -12.78
N ARG A 238 7.42 20.28 -13.43
CA ARG A 238 8.44 21.16 -14.00
C ARG A 238 9.13 21.81 -12.81
N THR A 239 10.24 21.23 -12.36
CA THR A 239 11.25 22.03 -11.67
C THR A 239 11.56 23.22 -12.59
N PRO A 240 11.44 24.47 -12.11
CA PRO A 240 11.98 25.58 -12.89
C PRO A 240 13.48 25.35 -12.91
N ALA A 241 13.98 24.82 -14.04
CA ALA A 241 15.38 25.01 -14.37
C ALA A 241 15.64 26.51 -14.22
N MET A 242 16.57 26.85 -13.33
CA MET A 242 17.15 28.20 -13.28
C MET A 242 17.85 28.42 -14.62
N ASP A 243 17.10 28.83 -15.63
CA ASP A 243 17.65 29.43 -16.83
C ASP A 243 17.95 30.89 -16.48
N ASN A 244 19.22 31.10 -16.15
CA ASN A 244 19.77 32.42 -15.92
C ASN A 244 20.06 33.06 -17.27
N SER A 245 19.02 33.63 -17.89
CA SER A 245 19.14 34.39 -19.14
C SER A 245 18.34 35.69 -19.03
N GLN A 246 19.00 36.74 -18.53
CA GLN A 246 18.56 38.13 -18.72
C GLN A 246 18.53 38.45 -20.21
N SER A 247 17.36 38.78 -20.77
CA SER A 247 17.15 40.05 -21.49
C SER A 247 15.76 40.20 -22.11
N ASN A 248 15.22 41.41 -21.92
CA ASN A 248 14.26 42.17 -22.73
C ASN A 248 12.74 41.96 -22.55
N ALA A 249 12.14 42.98 -21.92
CA ALA A 249 10.79 43.50 -22.18
C ALA A 249 10.57 43.74 -23.70
N VAL A 250 9.37 43.71 -24.30
CA VAL A 250 8.17 44.51 -24.00
C VAL A 250 6.93 43.95 -24.74
N ASN A 251 5.75 44.07 -24.08
CA ASN A 251 4.36 44.26 -24.57
C ASN A 251 3.68 43.23 -25.50
N ALA A 252 2.57 42.62 -25.01
CA ALA A 252 1.21 42.79 -25.57
C ALA A 252 0.11 42.06 -24.73
N GLN A 253 -0.85 42.87 -24.26
CA GLN A 253 -2.31 42.63 -24.09
C GLN A 253 -2.87 41.34 -23.44
N GLU A 254 -3.50 41.59 -22.28
CA GLU A 254 -4.82 41.10 -21.83
C GLU A 254 -5.42 39.86 -22.53
N GLN A 255 -5.36 38.72 -21.85
CA GLN A 255 -6.48 37.78 -21.80
C GLN A 255 -6.50 37.06 -20.46
N ALA A 256 -7.66 37.13 -19.82
CA ALA A 256 -7.94 36.54 -18.53
C ALA A 256 -7.93 35.01 -18.58
N THR A 257 -6.97 34.40 -17.89
CA THR A 257 -7.11 33.06 -17.33
C THR A 257 -6.11 32.92 -16.18
N GLN A 258 -6.63 32.98 -14.95
CA GLN A 258 -5.88 32.70 -13.73
C GLN A 258 -5.22 31.32 -13.86
N PRO A 259 -3.91 31.17 -13.60
CA PRO A 259 -3.25 29.87 -13.61
C PRO A 259 -3.78 29.05 -12.43
N SER A 260 -4.41 27.93 -12.73
CA SER A 260 -4.96 26.99 -11.76
C SER A 260 -3.91 26.56 -10.73
N ARG A 261 -4.12 26.98 -9.48
CA ARG A 261 -3.49 26.39 -8.30
C ARG A 261 -4.22 25.07 -7.99
N TYR A 262 -3.76 23.95 -8.55
CA TYR A 262 -4.40 22.65 -8.38
C TYR A 262 -3.92 21.83 -7.17
N ASP A 263 -3.20 22.42 -6.21
CA ASP A 263 -2.66 21.68 -5.04
C ASP A 263 -3.08 22.25 -3.67
N GLU A 264 -4.11 23.11 -3.60
CA GLU A 264 -4.73 23.43 -2.31
C GLU A 264 -5.85 22.43 -1.99
N PRO A 265 -5.90 21.87 -0.77
CA PRO A 265 -7.02 21.03 -0.35
C PRO A 265 -8.34 21.81 -0.48
N VAL A 266 -9.32 21.19 -1.14
CA VAL A 266 -10.68 21.75 -1.24
C VAL A 266 -11.36 21.57 0.12
N LEU A 267 -11.55 22.68 0.83
CA LEU A 267 -12.23 22.70 2.12
C LEU A 267 -13.75 22.81 1.90
N TYR A 268 -14.51 21.95 2.55
CA TYR A 268 -15.97 21.96 2.53
C TYR A 268 -16.51 22.49 3.85
N GLY A 269 -17.54 23.33 3.78
CA GLY A 269 -18.30 23.78 4.93
C GLY A 269 -19.20 22.67 5.50
N PRO A 270 -19.81 22.90 6.68
CA PRO A 270 -20.75 21.97 7.30
C PRO A 270 -22.04 21.75 6.47
N ASP A 271 -22.30 22.65 5.52
CA ASP A 271 -23.35 22.54 4.50
C ASP A 271 -22.95 21.69 3.29
N GLY A 272 -21.71 21.17 3.26
CA GLY A 272 -21.18 20.35 2.17
C GLY A 272 -20.81 21.15 0.92
N MET A 273 -20.80 22.48 0.98
CA MET A 273 -20.38 23.34 -0.13
C MET A 273 -18.90 23.69 -0.01
N ILE A 274 -18.26 23.97 -1.15
CA ILE A 274 -16.86 24.41 -1.17
C ILE A 274 -16.77 25.78 -0.51
N LEU A 275 -15.91 25.92 0.50
CA LEU A 275 -15.68 27.19 1.18
C LEU A 275 -15.21 28.25 0.18
N SER A 276 -15.83 29.42 0.23
CA SER A 276 -15.41 30.59 -0.54
C SER A 276 -14.00 31.04 -0.14
N ALA A 277 -13.38 31.91 -0.95
CA ALA A 277 -12.08 32.47 -0.62
C ALA A 277 -12.09 33.29 0.69
N GLU A 278 -13.22 33.93 0.99
CA GLU A 278 -13.40 34.73 2.21
C GLU A 278 -13.55 33.81 3.44
N GLU A 279 -14.36 32.76 3.34
CA GLU A 279 -14.54 31.77 4.42
C GLU A 279 -13.25 30.99 4.69
N ARG A 280 -12.52 30.60 3.65
CA ARG A 280 -11.20 29.97 3.81
C ARG A 280 -10.23 30.86 4.57
N ARG A 281 -10.22 32.15 4.27
CA ARG A 281 -9.37 33.12 4.96
C ARG A 281 -9.80 33.32 6.41
N PHE A 282 -11.12 33.38 6.67
CA PHE A 282 -11.66 33.44 8.03
C PHE A 282 -11.24 32.22 8.87
N CYS A 283 -11.34 31.00 8.31
CA CYS A 283 -10.87 29.78 8.99
C CYS A 283 -9.36 29.78 9.22
N GLN A 284 -8.58 30.30 8.28
CA GLN A 284 -7.12 30.34 8.38
C GLN A 284 -6.65 31.38 9.41
N ASP A 285 -7.34 32.52 9.49
CA ASP A 285 -7.07 33.55 10.50
C ASP A 285 -7.49 33.07 11.90
N ALA A 286 -8.59 32.31 12.03
CA ALA A 286 -9.01 31.70 13.30
C ALA A 286 -8.01 30.65 13.83
N LEU A 287 -7.31 29.94 12.94
CA LEU A 287 -6.25 28.99 13.32
C LEU A 287 -4.91 29.67 13.61
N ALA A 288 -4.72 30.92 13.19
CA ALA A 288 -3.48 31.66 13.40
C ALA A 288 -3.45 32.44 14.75
N ASP A 289 -4.59 32.56 15.43
CA ASP A 289 -4.75 33.33 16.68
C ASP A 289 -4.72 32.47 17.96
N ASP A 290 -4.72 31.13 17.85
CA ASP A 290 -4.52 30.24 19.02
C ASP A 290 -3.03 29.97 19.27
N GLY A 291 -2.39 30.99 19.85
CA GLY A 291 -1.11 30.92 20.53
C GLY A 291 -1.21 30.65 22.03
N GLU A 292 -2.29 30.02 22.52
CA GLU A 292 -2.38 29.53 23.90
C GLU A 292 -2.62 28.02 23.96
N ASP A 293 -1.79 27.37 24.77
CA ASP A 293 -1.69 25.93 25.03
C ASP A 293 -3.03 25.20 25.19
N TRP A 294 -3.53 24.58 24.11
CA TRP A 294 -4.49 23.49 24.25
C TRP A 294 -3.73 22.16 24.40
N ILE A 295 -3.46 21.79 25.65
CA ILE A 295 -2.94 20.47 26.03
C ILE A 295 -4.13 19.49 26.03
N PRO A 296 -4.22 18.52 25.10
CA PRO A 296 -5.23 17.47 25.19
C PRO A 296 -4.78 16.46 26.25
N GLY A 297 -5.41 16.45 27.42
CA GLY A 297 -5.24 15.34 28.38
C GLY A 297 -5.15 15.65 29.87
N GLN A 298 -5.69 16.77 30.35
CA GLN A 298 -6.01 16.89 31.78
C GLN A 298 -7.53 16.83 31.95
N ASP A 299 -8.00 15.72 32.52
CA ASP A 299 -9.35 15.54 33.05
C ASP A 299 -9.67 16.65 34.06
N GLN A 300 -10.18 17.77 33.55
CA GLN A 300 -11.04 18.64 34.34
C GLN A 300 -12.36 17.93 34.45
N GLN A 301 -12.59 17.37 35.63
CA GLN A 301 -13.80 16.74 36.09
C GLN A 301 -14.95 17.77 36.06
N ILE A 302 -15.51 17.99 34.88
CA ILE A 302 -16.78 18.68 34.70
C ILE A 302 -17.84 17.63 34.98
N ASN A 303 -18.53 17.83 36.10
CA ASN A 303 -19.62 17.00 36.58
C ASN A 303 -20.79 17.09 35.58
N HIS A 304 -20.77 16.27 34.53
CA HIS A 304 -21.90 16.10 33.63
C HIS A 304 -23.01 15.36 34.39
N GLN A 305 -24.11 16.07 34.62
CA GLN A 305 -25.36 15.50 35.11
C GLN A 305 -26.02 14.78 33.92
N ASP A 306 -25.66 13.51 33.73
CA ASP A 306 -26.14 12.63 32.66
C ASP A 306 -27.57 12.08 32.89
N GLU A 307 -28.45 12.81 33.59
CA GLU A 307 -29.80 12.29 33.89
C GLU A 307 -30.90 12.83 32.95
N ASP A 308 -30.64 13.86 32.14
CA ASP A 308 -31.68 14.54 31.35
C ASP A 308 -31.61 14.32 29.82
N GLU A 309 -30.50 13.77 29.29
CA GLU A 309 -30.33 13.62 27.82
C GLU A 309 -31.15 12.44 27.25
N ASP A 310 -31.17 11.31 27.96
CA ASP A 310 -31.91 10.12 27.52
C ASP A 310 -33.43 10.36 27.49
N ASP A 311 -33.95 11.13 28.44
CA ASP A 311 -35.37 11.50 28.51
C ASP A 311 -35.77 12.48 27.40
N MET A 312 -34.86 13.39 27.02
CA MET A 312 -35.06 14.30 25.89
C MET A 312 -35.10 13.53 24.56
N ILE A 313 -34.21 12.56 24.37
CA ILE A 313 -34.15 11.71 23.18
C ILE A 313 -35.41 10.85 23.07
N ALA A 314 -35.87 10.27 24.18
CA ALA A 314 -37.09 9.47 24.22
C ALA A 314 -38.35 10.30 23.85
N ALA A 315 -38.45 11.52 24.37
CA ALA A 315 -39.56 12.42 24.06
C ALA A 315 -39.61 12.81 22.57
N ALA A 316 -38.45 13.11 21.97
CA ALA A 316 -38.35 13.43 20.55
C ALA A 316 -38.73 12.25 19.65
N TYR A 317 -38.39 11.01 20.06
CA TYR A 317 -38.76 9.80 19.32
C TYR A 317 -40.27 9.53 19.34
N GLU A 318 -40.93 9.76 20.48
CA GLU A 318 -42.38 9.62 20.57
C GLU A 318 -43.13 10.66 19.72
N GLU A 319 -42.62 11.88 19.62
CA GLU A 319 -43.20 12.94 18.80
C GLU A 319 -43.11 12.57 17.31
N PHE A 320 -41.99 12.01 16.88
CA PHE A 320 -41.81 11.50 15.51
C PHE A 320 -42.83 10.41 15.14
N LEU A 321 -43.14 9.49 16.06
CA LEU A 321 -44.13 8.42 15.82
C LEU A 321 -45.58 8.93 15.71
N LYS A 322 -45.87 10.12 16.26
CA LYS A 322 -47.20 10.74 16.22
C LYS A 322 -47.48 11.48 14.91
N LEU A 323 -46.48 11.68 14.05
CA LEU A 323 -46.65 12.27 12.72
C LEU A 323 -47.40 11.29 11.78
N PRO A 324 -48.51 11.71 11.15
CA PRO A 324 -49.26 10.85 10.25
C PRO A 324 -48.51 10.66 8.92
N GLY A 325 -47.73 9.58 8.83
CA GLY A 325 -47.02 9.19 7.61
C GLY A 325 -46.37 7.81 7.65
N ASN A 326 -46.00 7.29 8.82
CA ASN A 326 -45.32 6.00 8.94
C ASN A 326 -46.27 4.83 9.24
N LYS A 327 -47.24 4.59 8.36
CA LYS A 327 -47.77 3.23 8.19
C LYS A 327 -46.88 2.49 7.20
N VAL A 328 -45.91 1.77 7.75
CA VAL A 328 -45.13 0.75 7.04
C VAL A 328 -46.11 -0.18 6.31
N GLN A 329 -46.23 -0.01 4.99
CA GLN A 329 -46.92 -0.98 4.13
C GLN A 329 -46.11 -2.27 4.15
N ASN A 330 -46.52 -3.20 5.01
CA ASN A 330 -46.19 -4.60 4.91
C ASN A 330 -46.71 -5.14 3.56
N LEU A 331 -45.88 -5.06 2.52
CA LEU A 331 -46.07 -5.80 1.28
C LEU A 331 -45.68 -7.27 1.51
N ARG A 332 -46.58 -8.01 2.17
CA ARG A 332 -46.67 -9.47 2.07
C ARG A 332 -48.15 -9.85 2.08
N GLY A 333 -48.67 -10.24 0.93
CA GLY A 333 -49.94 -10.96 0.89
C GLY A 333 -50.77 -10.84 -0.38
N ASN A 334 -50.40 -11.62 -1.40
CA ASN A 334 -51.28 -12.60 -2.04
C ASN A 334 -52.41 -12.15 -2.99
N ARG A 335 -52.68 -13.07 -3.95
CA ARG A 335 -53.78 -13.15 -4.94
C ARG A 335 -53.51 -12.42 -6.26
N GLY A 336 -53.77 -13.02 -7.42
CA GLY A 336 -54.40 -14.29 -7.76
C GLY A 336 -54.48 -14.42 -9.27
#